data_AF-A0A1F9QSF4-F1
#
_entry.id   AF-A0A1F9QSF4-F1
#
_cell.length_a   1.000
_cell.length_b   1.000
_cell.length_c   1.000
_cell.angle_alpha   90.00
_cell.angle_beta   90.00
_cell.angle_gamma   90.00
#
_symmetry.space_group_name_H-M   'P 1'
#
loop_
_entity.id
_entity.type
_entity.pdbx_description
1 polymer ?
#
loop_
_entity_poly.entity_id
_entity_poly.type
_entity_poly.pdbx_seq_one_letter_code
_entity_poly.pdbx_strand_id
1 'polypeptide(L)'
;MEIKPFEIYAPVRNTINKALGVVVKVAGENITVQPPAGDRMTFRAQYLAPASEAETASLLDLITRLKAEEENRAKAKTMKADPALIREEFEKFVRHIEVRYPKSAGTFREFWAELMAAAGDLPGQTWEMKPNTAKTPGPVLKIFNQATQKWVYCLTLLAGWGLRMEIKKEFLPPGMEHLFPIDHAMFGAGRAVELIYRDFTPEKRKPYADCVRAIYAAVQKPETPG
;
A
#
# COMPACT_ATOMS: atom_id res chain seq x y z
N MET A 1 17.16 19.28 31.16
CA MET A 1 16.85 18.20 30.20
C MET A 1 15.34 18.04 30.21
N GLU A 2 14.64 18.56 29.20
CA GLU A 2 13.17 18.64 29.21
C GLU A 2 12.54 17.26 29.01
N ILE A 3 11.69 16.87 29.95
CA ILE A 3 10.85 15.66 29.88
C ILE A 3 9.87 15.88 28.73
N LYS A 4 9.87 15.05 27.68
CA LYS A 4 8.91 15.13 26.56
C LYS A 4 7.61 14.41 26.96
N PRO A 5 6.52 15.11 27.34
CA PRO A 5 5.37 14.49 28.01
C PRO A 5 4.42 13.73 27.07
N PHE A 6 4.75 13.59 25.78
CA PHE A 6 3.85 13.05 24.76
C PHE A 6 4.55 12.05 23.83
N GLU A 7 5.31 11.10 24.36
CA GLU A 7 5.89 10.04 23.53
C GLU A 7 4.81 9.10 22.96
N ILE A 8 5.12 8.42 21.85
CA ILE A 8 4.18 7.43 21.28
C ILE A 8 3.93 6.33 22.32
N TYR A 9 2.67 5.96 22.48
CA TYR A 9 2.11 5.09 23.50
C TYR A 9 2.01 5.68 24.90
N ALA A 10 2.33 6.96 25.09
CA ALA A 10 2.05 7.63 26.36
C ALA A 10 0.53 7.71 26.61
N PRO A 11 0.06 7.33 27.80
CA PRO A 11 -1.33 7.52 28.20
C PRO A 11 -1.55 9.00 28.53
N VAL A 12 -2.58 9.60 27.94
CA VAL A 12 -2.89 11.02 28.09
C VAL A 12 -4.36 11.24 28.39
N ARG A 13 -4.63 12.35 29.05
CA ARG A 13 -5.97 12.84 29.32
C ARG A 13 -6.13 14.23 28.74
N ASN A 14 -7.26 14.47 28.08
CA ASN A 14 -7.67 15.79 27.66
C ASN A 14 -8.04 16.64 28.88
N THR A 15 -7.44 17.82 29.01
CA THR A 15 -7.62 18.68 30.19
C THR A 15 -9.00 19.33 30.24
N ILE A 16 -9.68 19.48 29.11
CA ILE A 16 -11.01 20.10 28.95
C ILE A 16 -12.11 19.07 29.25
N ASN A 17 -12.23 18.04 28.41
CA ASN A 17 -13.35 17.08 28.47
C ASN A 17 -13.04 15.81 29.25
N LYS A 18 -11.83 15.69 29.81
CA LYS A 18 -11.35 14.55 30.60
C LYS A 18 -11.30 13.22 29.83
N ALA A 19 -11.42 13.25 28.50
CA ALA A 19 -11.31 12.06 27.67
C ALA A 19 -9.90 11.45 27.77
N LEU A 20 -9.85 10.12 27.85
CA LEU A 20 -8.61 9.35 27.92
C LEU A 20 -8.21 8.81 26.55
N GLY A 21 -6.92 8.62 26.34
CA GLY A 21 -6.43 7.88 25.20
C GLY A 21 -4.92 7.71 25.20
N VAL A 22 -4.42 7.10 24.13
CA VAL A 22 -3.01 6.75 23.96
C VAL A 22 -2.43 7.51 22.80
N VAL A 23 -1.28 8.16 22.98
CA VAL A 23 -0.61 8.90 21.89
C VAL A 23 -0.19 7.92 20.80
N VAL A 24 -0.55 8.20 19.54
CA VAL A 24 -0.19 7.38 18.37
C VAL A 24 0.63 8.15 17.34
N LYS A 25 0.71 9.49 17.44
CA LYS A 25 1.54 10.33 16.59
C LYS A 25 1.85 11.66 17.28
N VAL A 26 3.08 12.15 17.10
CA VAL A 26 3.54 13.47 17.55
C VAL A 26 4.01 14.24 16.31
N ALA A 27 3.45 15.42 16.08
CA ALA A 27 3.84 16.30 14.98
C ALA A 27 3.93 17.74 15.49
N GLY A 28 5.08 18.10 16.06
CA GLY A 28 5.24 19.36 16.79
C GLY A 28 4.28 19.42 17.98
N GLU A 29 3.44 20.46 18.03
CA GLU A 29 2.41 20.62 19.06
C GLU A 29 1.13 19.82 18.81
N ASN A 30 0.99 19.18 17.64
CA ASN A 30 -0.18 18.39 17.32
C ASN A 30 0.04 16.93 17.72
N ILE A 31 -0.75 16.45 18.66
CA ILE A 31 -0.68 15.10 19.23
C ILE A 31 -1.92 14.33 18.79
N THR A 32 -1.72 13.25 18.04
CA THR A 32 -2.82 12.32 17.69
C THR A 32 -2.94 11.27 18.79
N VAL A 33 -4.15 11.11 19.31
CA VAL A 33 -4.51 10.21 20.39
C VAL A 33 -5.55 9.21 19.87
N GLN A 34 -5.36 7.95 20.22
CA GLN A 34 -6.34 6.89 20.03
C GLN A 34 -7.14 6.73 21.34
N PRO A 35 -8.45 7.02 21.37
CA PRO A 35 -9.28 6.71 22.53
C PRO A 35 -9.54 5.19 22.64
N PRO A 36 -9.98 4.70 23.82
CA PRO A 36 -10.43 3.31 24.01
C PRO A 36 -11.49 2.86 22.99
N ALA A 37 -12.41 3.77 22.67
CA ALA A 37 -13.45 3.57 21.68
C ALA A 37 -13.54 4.81 20.76
N GLY A 38 -13.73 4.58 19.47
CA GLY A 38 -13.86 5.62 18.46
C GLY A 38 -12.60 5.88 17.64
N ASP A 39 -12.69 6.90 16.78
CA ASP A 39 -11.64 7.26 15.83
C ASP A 39 -10.49 8.04 16.48
N ARG A 40 -9.36 8.06 15.79
CA ARG A 40 -8.19 8.86 16.19
C ARG A 40 -8.53 10.34 16.15
N MET A 41 -8.13 11.07 17.19
CA MET A 41 -8.34 12.50 17.32
C MET A 41 -7.00 13.21 17.47
N THR A 42 -6.88 14.42 16.93
CA THR A 42 -5.67 15.25 17.11
C THR A 42 -5.99 16.43 18.03
N PHE A 43 -5.16 16.61 19.05
CA PHE A 43 -5.23 17.72 20.00
C PHE A 43 -3.94 18.53 19.96
N ARG A 44 -4.03 19.81 20.32
CA ARG A 44 -2.83 20.58 20.68
C ARG A 44 -2.30 20.10 22.03
N ALA A 45 -0.98 20.04 22.16
CA ALA A 45 -0.27 19.56 23.34
C ALA A 45 -0.74 20.23 24.65
N GLN A 46 -1.06 21.53 24.60
CA GLN A 46 -1.58 22.29 25.76
C GLN A 46 -2.92 21.79 26.31
N TYR A 47 -3.68 21.02 25.53
CA TYR A 47 -4.95 20.42 25.95
C TYR A 47 -4.80 18.99 26.44
N LEU A 48 -3.57 18.48 26.54
CA LEU A 48 -3.28 17.15 27.02
C LEU A 48 -2.41 17.24 28.27
N ALA A 49 -2.67 16.33 29.20
CA ALA A 49 -1.80 16.07 30.34
C ALA A 49 -1.51 14.56 30.38
N PRO A 50 -0.39 14.13 30.99
CA PRO A 50 -0.18 12.73 31.32
C PRO A 50 -1.38 12.19 32.12
N ALA A 51 -1.81 10.97 31.80
CA ALA A 51 -2.84 10.29 32.58
C ALA A 51 -2.31 9.95 33.98
N SER A 52 -3.18 9.94 34.98
CA SER A 52 -2.85 9.42 36.31
C SER A 52 -2.59 7.90 36.27
N GLU A 53 -2.08 7.32 37.35
CA GLU A 53 -1.83 5.88 37.44
C GLU A 53 -3.10 5.05 37.24
N ALA A 54 -4.23 5.47 37.83
CA ALA A 54 -5.52 4.80 37.68
C ALA A 54 -6.06 4.89 36.24
N GLU A 55 -5.94 6.07 35.61
CA GLU A 55 -6.33 6.25 34.21
C GLU A 55 -5.42 5.45 33.27
N THR A 56 -4.12 5.38 33.57
CA THR A 56 -3.15 4.57 32.84
C THR A 56 -3.50 3.09 32.88
N ALA A 57 -3.90 2.58 34.05
CA ALA A 57 -4.33 1.19 34.20
C ALA A 57 -5.50 0.85 33.27
N SER A 58 -6.46 1.77 33.10
CA SER A 58 -7.59 1.59 32.18
C SER A 58 -7.22 1.59 30.68
N LEU A 59 -6.01 2.08 30.34
CA LEU A 59 -5.50 2.18 28.98
C LEU A 59 -4.51 1.06 28.60
N LEU A 60 -4.13 0.19 29.55
CA LEU A 60 -3.09 -0.83 29.34
C LEU A 60 -3.41 -1.79 28.19
N ASP A 61 -4.65 -2.25 28.07
CA ASP A 61 -5.07 -3.14 26.98
C ASP A 61 -4.93 -2.45 25.61
N LEU A 62 -5.31 -1.18 25.54
CA LEU A 62 -5.19 -0.37 24.33
C LEU A 62 -3.71 -0.17 23.97
N ILE A 63 -2.86 0.17 24.94
CA ILE A 63 -1.41 0.33 24.73
C ILE A 63 -0.82 -0.97 24.20
N THR A 64 -1.15 -2.10 24.83
CA THR A 64 -0.66 -3.43 24.45
C THR A 64 -1.06 -3.77 23.02
N ARG A 65 -2.33 -3.58 22.67
CA ARG A 65 -2.84 -3.78 21.31
C ARG A 65 -2.13 -2.90 20.29
N LEU A 66 -1.97 -1.60 20.56
CA LEU A 66 -1.33 -0.66 19.66
C LEU A 66 0.16 -0.96 19.44
N LYS A 67 0.86 -1.42 20.48
CA LYS A 67 2.25 -1.90 20.37
C LYS A 67 2.34 -3.16 19.51
N ALA A 68 1.46 -4.15 19.73
CA ALA A 68 1.42 -5.37 18.94
C ALA A 68 1.07 -5.10 17.45
N GLU A 69 0.13 -4.18 17.18
CA GLU A 69 -0.22 -3.76 15.82
C GLU A 69 0.98 -3.11 15.10
N GLU A 70 1.74 -2.25 15.78
CA GLU A 70 2.93 -1.62 15.17
C GLU A 70 4.08 -2.62 15.03
N GLU A 71 4.28 -3.53 15.98
CA GLU A 71 5.26 -4.61 15.85
C GLU A 71 4.94 -5.51 14.65
N ASN A 72 3.67 -5.90 14.48
CA ASN A 72 3.22 -6.67 13.33
C ASN A 72 3.39 -5.89 12.01
N ARG A 73 3.11 -4.59 12.03
CA ARG A 73 3.35 -3.72 10.86
C ARG A 73 4.83 -3.55 10.56
N ALA A 74 5.68 -3.46 11.57
CA ALA A 74 7.13 -3.39 11.42
C ALA A 74 7.69 -4.72 10.88
N LYS A 75 7.25 -5.86 11.41
CA LYS A 75 7.56 -7.21 10.89
C LYS A 75 7.14 -7.35 9.43
N ALA A 76 5.96 -6.87 9.05
CA ALA A 76 5.50 -6.85 7.66
C ALA A 76 6.33 -5.93 6.75
N LYS A 77 6.91 -4.85 7.29
CA LYS A 77 7.81 -3.95 6.55
C LYS A 77 9.24 -4.49 6.41
N THR A 78 9.71 -5.30 7.36
CA THR A 78 11.09 -5.83 7.40
C THR A 78 11.23 -7.24 6.84
N MET A 79 10.14 -8.02 6.77
CA MET A 79 10.13 -9.23 5.94
C MET A 79 10.26 -8.79 4.48
N LYS A 80 11.45 -8.93 3.89
CA LYS A 80 11.55 -9.25 2.47
C LYS A 80 10.72 -10.50 2.29
N ALA A 81 9.45 -10.33 1.88
CA ALA A 81 8.55 -11.45 1.71
C ALA A 81 9.24 -12.45 0.77
N ASP A 82 9.37 -13.69 1.23
CA ASP A 82 10.01 -14.76 0.49
C ASP A 82 9.40 -14.77 -0.93
N PRO A 83 10.21 -14.61 -2.00
CA PRO A 83 9.71 -14.60 -3.36
C PRO A 83 8.85 -15.82 -3.70
N ALA A 84 9.11 -16.99 -3.08
CA ALA A 84 8.29 -18.18 -3.24
C ALA A 84 6.89 -18.00 -2.64
N LEU A 85 6.78 -17.44 -1.44
CA LEU A 85 5.49 -17.16 -0.79
C LEU A 85 4.68 -16.12 -1.58
N ILE A 86 5.33 -15.09 -2.14
CA ILE A 86 4.65 -14.10 -2.98
C ILE A 86 4.05 -14.76 -4.23
N ARG A 87 4.81 -15.66 -4.86
CA ARG A 87 4.30 -16.45 -6.01
C ARG A 87 3.16 -17.36 -5.61
N GLU A 88 3.24 -18.02 -4.44
CA GLU A 88 2.16 -18.86 -3.95
C GLU A 88 0.87 -18.05 -3.73
N GLU A 89 0.96 -16.88 -3.11
CA GLU A 89 -0.20 -15.98 -2.93
C GLU A 89 -0.75 -15.46 -4.26
N PHE A 90 0.12 -15.19 -5.24
CA PHE A 90 -0.31 -14.86 -6.59
C PHE A 90 -1.09 -16.02 -7.25
N GLU A 91 -0.60 -17.26 -7.14
CA GLU A 91 -1.30 -18.41 -7.70
C GLU A 91 -2.65 -18.66 -7.01
N LYS A 92 -2.73 -18.48 -5.68
CA LYS A 92 -4.01 -18.51 -4.95
C LYS A 92 -4.97 -17.45 -5.46
N PHE A 93 -4.49 -16.23 -5.68
CA PHE A 93 -5.28 -15.13 -6.23
C PHE A 93 -5.83 -15.47 -7.62
N VAL A 94 -4.97 -15.96 -8.53
CA VAL A 94 -5.40 -16.35 -9.88
C VAL A 94 -6.39 -17.52 -9.84
N ARG A 95 -6.14 -18.53 -9.01
CA ARG A 95 -7.05 -19.66 -8.83
C ARG A 95 -8.44 -19.20 -8.37
N HIS A 96 -8.51 -18.16 -7.54
CA HIS A 96 -9.78 -17.59 -7.10
C HIS A 96 -10.58 -16.95 -8.25
N ILE A 97 -9.89 -16.34 -9.21
CA ILE A 97 -10.51 -15.84 -10.45
C ILE A 97 -10.95 -17.02 -11.31
N GLU A 98 -10.10 -18.03 -11.47
CA GLU A 98 -10.30 -19.19 -12.34
C GLU A 98 -11.56 -19.98 -11.99
N VAL A 99 -11.85 -20.14 -10.69
CA VAL A 99 -13.06 -20.83 -10.20
C VAL A 99 -14.35 -20.20 -10.74
N ARG A 100 -14.40 -18.87 -10.91
CA ARG A 100 -15.60 -18.16 -11.38
C ARG A 100 -15.53 -17.80 -12.87
N TYR A 101 -14.33 -17.49 -13.35
CA TYR A 101 -14.07 -16.92 -14.67
C TYR A 101 -12.80 -17.53 -15.29
N PRO A 102 -12.83 -18.80 -15.73
CA PRO A 102 -11.63 -19.52 -16.16
C PRO A 102 -10.92 -18.87 -17.36
N LYS A 103 -11.69 -18.36 -18.33
CA LYS A 103 -11.12 -17.62 -19.47
C LYS A 103 -10.42 -16.33 -19.04
N SER A 104 -11.03 -15.57 -18.13
CA SER A 104 -10.45 -14.34 -17.59
C SER A 104 -9.15 -14.62 -16.84
N ALA A 105 -9.09 -15.72 -16.06
CA ALA A 105 -7.86 -16.12 -15.38
C ALA A 105 -6.72 -16.45 -16.36
N GLY A 106 -7.03 -17.15 -17.46
CA GLY A 106 -6.06 -17.43 -18.53
C GLY A 106 -5.53 -16.14 -19.17
N THR A 107 -6.42 -15.25 -19.61
CA THR A 107 -6.02 -13.96 -20.21
C THR A 107 -5.24 -13.09 -19.22
N PHE A 108 -5.60 -13.11 -17.94
CA PHE A 108 -4.86 -12.41 -16.90
C PHE A 108 -3.44 -12.97 -16.73
N ARG A 109 -3.25 -14.29 -16.70
CA ARG A 109 -1.91 -14.91 -16.61
C ARG A 109 -1.03 -14.53 -17.81
N GLU A 110 -1.58 -14.57 -19.02
CA GLU A 110 -0.85 -14.17 -20.23
C GLU A 110 -0.41 -12.71 -20.13
N PHE A 111 -1.34 -11.81 -19.79
CA PHE A 111 -1.03 -10.40 -19.64
C PHE A 111 -0.02 -10.15 -18.51
N TRP A 112 -0.17 -10.85 -17.38
CA TRP A 112 0.78 -10.77 -16.27
C TRP A 112 2.19 -11.17 -16.70
N ALA A 113 2.34 -12.24 -17.49
CA ALA A 113 3.63 -12.63 -18.05
C ALA A 113 4.23 -11.55 -18.96
N GLU A 114 3.41 -10.88 -19.79
CA GLU A 114 3.84 -9.74 -20.61
C GLU A 114 4.33 -8.57 -19.74
N LEU A 115 3.65 -8.28 -18.63
CA LEU A 115 4.08 -7.26 -17.66
C LEU A 115 5.38 -7.63 -16.96
N MET A 116 5.55 -8.91 -16.57
CA MET A 116 6.77 -9.41 -15.95
C MET A 116 7.97 -9.35 -16.91
N ALA A 117 7.74 -9.64 -18.20
CA ALA A 117 8.77 -9.47 -19.22
C ALA A 117 9.21 -8.00 -19.39
N ALA A 118 8.30 -7.05 -19.15
CA ALA A 118 8.59 -5.61 -19.22
C ALA A 118 9.26 -5.05 -17.95
N ALA A 119 8.78 -5.45 -16.77
CA ALA A 119 9.22 -4.94 -15.47
C ALA A 119 10.40 -5.71 -14.85
N GLY A 120 10.63 -6.94 -15.31
CA GLY A 120 11.46 -7.94 -14.66
C GLY A 120 10.66 -8.73 -13.60
N ASP A 121 10.83 -10.05 -13.58
CA ASP A 121 10.12 -10.94 -12.64
C ASP A 121 10.93 -11.14 -11.34
N LEU A 122 10.88 -10.15 -10.45
CA LEU A 122 11.55 -10.16 -9.14
C LEU A 122 10.50 -9.94 -8.04
N PRO A 123 9.80 -11.00 -7.58
CA PRO A 123 8.81 -10.90 -6.52
C PRO A 123 9.43 -10.32 -5.25
N GLY A 124 8.74 -9.37 -4.61
CA GLY A 124 9.23 -8.63 -3.46
C GLY A 124 10.08 -7.41 -3.82
N GLN A 125 10.50 -7.26 -5.08
CA GLN A 125 11.26 -6.12 -5.57
C GLN A 125 10.51 -5.35 -6.66
N THR A 126 10.32 -5.91 -7.85
CA THR A 126 9.63 -5.25 -8.97
C THR A 126 8.12 -5.41 -8.91
N TRP A 127 7.63 -6.37 -8.14
CA TRP A 127 6.21 -6.58 -7.89
C TRP A 127 5.97 -7.27 -6.55
N GLU A 128 4.75 -7.21 -6.04
CA GLU A 128 4.31 -8.00 -4.87
C GLU A 128 2.80 -8.19 -4.87
N MET A 129 2.29 -8.94 -3.89
CA MET A 129 0.85 -9.05 -3.61
C MET A 129 0.46 -8.08 -2.50
N LYS A 130 -0.56 -7.24 -2.74
CA LYS A 130 -1.23 -6.53 -1.64
C LYS A 130 -1.89 -7.55 -0.72
N PRO A 131 -1.80 -7.37 0.61
CA PRO A 131 -2.31 -8.35 1.56
C PRO A 131 -3.82 -8.54 1.40
N ASN A 132 -4.32 -9.73 1.72
CA ASN A 132 -5.74 -10.07 1.62
C ASN A 132 -6.65 -9.21 2.52
N THR A 133 -6.07 -8.52 3.52
CA THR A 133 -6.76 -7.56 4.39
C THR A 133 -6.88 -6.15 3.79
N ALA A 134 -6.21 -5.87 2.67
CA ALA A 134 -6.33 -4.60 1.98
C ALA A 134 -7.72 -4.47 1.34
N LYS A 135 -8.20 -3.23 1.19
CA LYS A 135 -9.47 -2.94 0.49
C LYS A 135 -9.49 -3.48 -0.95
N THR A 136 -8.33 -3.56 -1.59
CA THR A 136 -8.15 -4.03 -2.97
C THR A 136 -6.94 -4.97 -2.99
N PRO A 137 -7.11 -6.25 -2.60
CA PRO A 137 -6.03 -7.23 -2.67
C PRO A 137 -5.74 -7.57 -4.13
N GLY A 138 -4.51 -7.98 -4.41
CA GLY A 138 -4.08 -8.30 -5.77
C GLY A 138 -2.64 -7.88 -6.05
N PRO A 139 -2.12 -8.22 -7.23
CA PRO A 139 -0.76 -7.92 -7.60
C PRO A 139 -0.55 -6.44 -7.88
N VAL A 140 0.63 -5.95 -7.55
CA VAL A 140 1.06 -4.57 -7.76
C VAL A 140 2.48 -4.55 -8.31
N LEU A 141 2.73 -3.74 -9.34
CA LEU A 141 4.08 -3.41 -9.81
C LEU A 141 4.66 -2.29 -8.96
N LYS A 142 5.95 -2.43 -8.62
CA LYS A 142 6.73 -1.47 -7.86
C LYS A 142 7.85 -0.92 -8.72
N ILE A 143 8.08 0.38 -8.59
CA ILE A 143 9.14 1.09 -9.27
C ILE A 143 10.09 1.68 -8.25
N PHE A 144 11.39 1.71 -8.55
CA PHE A 144 12.36 2.39 -7.71
C PHE A 144 12.31 3.90 -7.98
N ASN A 145 11.86 4.67 -7.00
CA ASN A 145 11.82 6.12 -7.08
C ASN A 145 13.17 6.69 -6.66
N GLN A 146 13.92 7.23 -7.63
CA GLN A 146 15.26 7.79 -7.44
C GLN A 146 15.28 8.98 -6.47
N ALA A 147 14.25 9.82 -6.43
CA ALA A 147 14.20 10.96 -5.52
C ALA A 147 14.08 10.53 -4.05
N THR A 148 13.39 9.42 -3.78
CA THR A 148 13.15 8.93 -2.42
C THR A 148 14.01 7.74 -2.02
N GLN A 149 14.77 7.17 -2.98
CA GLN A 149 15.57 5.95 -2.83
C GLN A 149 14.74 4.76 -2.29
N LYS A 150 13.46 4.67 -2.70
CA LYS A 150 12.52 3.65 -2.22
C LYS A 150 11.79 2.99 -3.39
N TRP A 151 11.51 1.70 -3.21
CA TRP A 151 10.52 1.01 -4.03
C TRP A 151 9.13 1.47 -3.63
N VAL A 152 8.36 1.94 -4.61
CA VAL A 152 7.00 2.45 -4.40
C VAL A 152 6.04 1.80 -5.38
N TYR A 153 4.77 1.70 -5.00
CA TYR A 153 3.74 1.17 -5.88
C TYR A 153 3.55 2.08 -7.09
N CYS A 154 3.59 1.47 -8.27
CA CYS A 154 3.45 2.13 -9.56
C CYS A 154 2.11 1.80 -10.22
N LEU A 155 1.81 0.50 -10.38
CA LEU A 155 0.63 0.00 -11.09
C LEU A 155 -0.06 -1.08 -10.24
N THR A 156 -1.33 -0.87 -9.89
CA THR A 156 -2.16 -1.87 -9.20
C THR A 156 -3.08 -2.58 -10.19
N LEU A 157 -3.19 -3.90 -10.10
CA LEU A 157 -4.12 -4.70 -10.89
C LEU A 157 -5.24 -5.24 -10.00
N LEU A 158 -6.48 -4.88 -10.34
CA LEU A 158 -7.69 -5.39 -9.71
C LEU A 158 -8.37 -6.32 -10.70
N ALA A 159 -8.07 -7.61 -10.60
CA ALA A 159 -8.56 -8.64 -11.50
C ALA A 159 -9.75 -9.41 -10.93
N GLY A 160 -10.73 -9.69 -11.79
CA GLY A 160 -11.93 -10.47 -11.49
C GLY A 160 -12.64 -10.86 -12.79
N TRP A 161 -13.93 -10.52 -12.91
CA TRP A 161 -14.64 -10.68 -14.19
C TRP A 161 -14.04 -9.81 -15.31
N GLY A 162 -13.62 -8.59 -14.97
CA GLY A 162 -12.80 -7.70 -15.80
C GLY A 162 -11.47 -7.39 -15.11
N LEU A 163 -10.70 -6.49 -15.71
CA LEU A 163 -9.43 -6.00 -15.19
C LEU A 163 -9.52 -4.49 -15.03
N ARG A 164 -9.39 -3.99 -13.81
CA ARG A 164 -9.11 -2.58 -13.57
C ARG A 164 -7.63 -2.42 -13.26
N MET A 165 -6.97 -1.51 -13.96
CA MET A 165 -5.59 -1.13 -13.67
C MET A 165 -5.55 0.31 -13.20
N GLU A 166 -4.78 0.58 -12.15
CA GLU A 166 -4.57 1.93 -11.62
C GLU A 166 -3.08 2.25 -11.57
N ILE A 167 -2.69 3.34 -12.22
CA ILE A 167 -1.31 3.81 -12.30
C ILE A 167 -1.16 5.17 -11.64
N LYS A 168 -0.06 5.41 -10.92
CA LYS A 168 0.24 6.75 -10.42
C LYS A 168 0.67 7.68 -11.56
N LYS A 169 0.11 8.89 -11.60
CA LYS A 169 0.37 9.90 -12.64
C LYS A 169 1.85 10.21 -12.80
N GLU A 170 2.56 10.30 -11.68
CA GLU A 170 4.00 10.61 -11.63
C GLU A 170 4.89 9.62 -12.40
N PHE A 171 4.40 8.39 -12.64
CA PHE A 171 5.14 7.36 -13.37
C PHE A 171 4.58 7.08 -14.76
N LEU A 172 3.49 7.72 -15.17
CA LEU A 172 2.92 7.49 -16.49
C LEU A 172 3.76 8.23 -17.55
N PRO A 173 4.27 7.54 -18.60
CA PRO A 173 5.03 8.22 -19.64
C PRO A 173 4.18 9.25 -20.39
N PRO A 174 4.73 10.42 -20.75
CA PRO A 174 4.01 11.43 -21.52
C PRO A 174 3.45 10.86 -22.82
N GLY A 175 2.20 11.16 -23.14
CA GLY A 175 1.50 10.69 -24.34
C GLY A 175 0.77 9.34 -24.17
N MET A 176 0.95 8.66 -23.03
CA MET A 176 0.27 7.39 -22.72
C MET A 176 -0.97 7.56 -21.83
N GLU A 177 -1.41 8.80 -21.57
CA GLU A 177 -2.61 9.12 -20.78
C GLU A 177 -3.88 8.49 -21.33
N HIS A 178 -3.95 8.34 -22.65
CA HIS A 178 -5.09 7.73 -23.35
C HIS A 178 -5.29 6.25 -22.99
N LEU A 179 -4.24 5.55 -22.54
CA LEU A 179 -4.34 4.17 -22.06
C LEU A 179 -5.05 4.09 -20.71
N PHE A 180 -5.03 5.16 -19.93
CA PHE A 180 -5.67 5.26 -18.61
C PHE A 180 -6.64 6.46 -18.57
N PRO A 181 -7.79 6.36 -19.26
CA PRO A 181 -8.67 7.51 -19.49
C PRO A 181 -9.38 7.99 -18.20
N ILE A 182 -9.53 7.14 -17.18
CA ILE A 182 -10.19 7.50 -15.93
C ILE A 182 -9.23 8.32 -15.08
N ASP A 183 -9.49 9.62 -14.95
CA ASP A 183 -8.67 10.51 -14.12
C ASP A 183 -9.05 10.44 -12.63
N HIS A 184 -8.18 10.94 -11.76
CA HIS A 184 -8.34 11.03 -10.30
C HIS A 184 -8.52 9.70 -9.55
N ALA A 185 -8.02 8.59 -10.11
CA ALA A 185 -7.87 7.32 -9.40
C ALA A 185 -6.85 7.44 -8.25
N MET A 186 -6.73 6.40 -7.41
CA MET A 186 -5.77 6.35 -6.30
C MET A 186 -5.79 7.61 -5.41
N PHE A 187 -6.99 8.03 -4.97
CA PHE A 187 -7.19 9.26 -4.17
C PHE A 187 -6.71 10.54 -4.88
N GLY A 188 -6.93 10.63 -6.19
CA GLY A 188 -6.58 11.81 -7.01
C GLY A 188 -5.17 11.79 -7.62
N ALA A 189 -4.28 10.92 -7.13
CA ALA A 189 -2.88 10.85 -7.55
C ALA A 189 -2.62 9.93 -8.76
N GLY A 190 -3.62 9.18 -9.20
CA GLY A 190 -3.50 8.19 -10.26
C GLY A 190 -4.48 8.37 -11.41
N ARG A 191 -4.30 7.54 -12.44
CA ARG A 191 -5.23 7.30 -13.54
C ARG A 191 -5.60 5.82 -13.57
N ALA A 192 -6.72 5.48 -14.17
CA ALA A 192 -7.18 4.11 -14.28
C ALA A 192 -7.73 3.77 -15.66
N VAL A 193 -7.84 2.48 -15.91
CA VAL A 193 -8.56 1.89 -17.03
C VAL A 193 -9.34 0.68 -16.55
N GLU A 194 -10.48 0.44 -17.16
CA GLU A 194 -11.28 -0.77 -16.98
C GLU A 194 -11.31 -1.53 -18.30
N LEU A 195 -10.96 -2.81 -18.24
CA LEU A 195 -10.78 -3.68 -19.39
C LEU A 195 -11.64 -4.92 -19.23
N ILE A 196 -12.22 -5.38 -20.34
CA ILE A 196 -13.00 -6.60 -20.39
C ILE A 196 -12.12 -7.68 -21.02
N TYR A 197 -11.84 -8.77 -20.29
CA TYR A 197 -10.92 -9.82 -20.75
C TYR A 197 -11.32 -10.45 -22.09
N ARG A 198 -12.62 -10.59 -22.35
CA ARG A 198 -13.14 -11.10 -23.63
C ARG A 198 -12.58 -10.35 -24.84
N ASP A 199 -12.39 -9.04 -24.69
CA ASP A 199 -11.99 -8.15 -25.77
C ASP A 199 -10.52 -7.70 -25.62
N PHE A 200 -9.74 -8.35 -24.73
CA PHE A 200 -8.36 -7.99 -24.40
C PHE A 200 -7.35 -8.89 -25.13
N THR A 201 -7.36 -8.80 -26.46
CA THR A 201 -6.48 -9.55 -27.37
C THR A 201 -5.02 -9.08 -27.25
N PRO A 202 -4.04 -9.89 -27.70
CA PRO A 202 -2.61 -9.51 -27.64
C PRO A 202 -2.31 -8.11 -28.19
N GLU A 203 -2.96 -7.71 -29.28
CA GLU A 203 -2.79 -6.39 -29.91
C GLU A 203 -3.28 -5.26 -29.00
N LYS A 204 -4.32 -5.50 -28.21
CA LYS A 204 -4.85 -4.55 -27.23
C LYS A 204 -4.11 -4.59 -25.90
N ARG A 205 -3.45 -5.70 -25.56
CA ARG A 205 -2.57 -5.82 -24.39
C ARG A 205 -1.25 -5.10 -24.59
N LYS A 206 -0.70 -5.20 -25.81
CA LYS A 206 0.62 -4.68 -26.18
C LYS A 206 0.87 -3.23 -25.75
N PRO A 207 -0.03 -2.24 -25.97
CA PRO A 207 0.22 -0.87 -25.54
C PRO A 207 0.45 -0.72 -24.03
N TYR A 208 -0.21 -1.53 -23.21
CA TYR A 208 -0.01 -1.50 -21.75
C TYR A 208 1.33 -2.12 -21.34
N ALA A 209 1.72 -3.23 -21.97
CA ALA A 209 3.04 -3.82 -21.74
C ALA A 209 4.17 -2.90 -22.23
N ASP A 210 3.97 -2.22 -23.36
CA ASP A 210 4.90 -1.22 -23.91
C ASP A 210 5.00 0.00 -22.99
N CYS A 211 3.88 0.45 -22.40
CA CYS A 211 3.87 1.48 -21.36
C CYS A 211 4.71 1.06 -20.16
N VAL A 212 4.50 -0.14 -19.61
CA VAL A 212 5.31 -0.63 -18.49
C VAL A 212 6.79 -0.72 -18.88
N ARG A 213 7.12 -1.16 -20.09
CA ARG A 213 8.51 -1.19 -20.55
C ARG A 213 9.13 0.21 -20.58
N ALA A 214 8.40 1.22 -21.05
CA ALA A 214 8.86 2.61 -21.06
C ALA A 214 9.11 3.14 -19.64
N ILE A 215 8.23 2.79 -18.69
CA ILE A 215 8.39 3.14 -17.27
C ILE A 215 9.69 2.58 -16.70
N TYR A 216 9.93 1.28 -16.88
CA TYR A 216 11.11 0.63 -16.31
C TYR A 216 12.41 0.96 -17.05
N ALA A 217 12.34 1.35 -18.33
CA ALA A 217 13.49 1.84 -19.08
C ALA A 217 13.95 3.24 -18.59
N ALA A 218 13.03 4.07 -18.10
CA ALA A 218 13.34 5.39 -17.56
C ALA A 218 14.00 5.35 -16.17
N VAL A 219 13.94 4.21 -15.48
CA VAL A 219 14.57 4.01 -14.18
C VAL A 219 16.03 3.64 -14.40
N GLN A 220 16.97 4.56 -14.15
CA GLN A 220 18.37 4.18 -13.98
C GLN A 220 18.44 3.15 -12.85
N LYS A 221 18.94 1.95 -13.13
CA LYS A 221 19.08 0.91 -12.10
C LYS A 221 20.12 1.39 -11.09
N PRO A 222 19.86 1.34 -9.76
CA PRO A 222 20.95 1.49 -8.80
C PRO A 222 21.97 0.38 -9.08
N GLU A 223 23.23 0.76 -9.29
CA GLU A 223 24.34 -0.19 -9.34
C GLU A 223 24.29 -1.02 -8.05
N THR A 224 24.12 -2.33 -8.19
CA THR A 224 24.16 -3.25 -7.06
C THR A 224 25.54 -3.10 -6.41
N PRO A 225 25.65 -2.77 -5.10
CA PRO A 225 26.93 -2.88 -4.42
C PRO A 225 27.31 -4.36 -4.41
N GLY A 226 28.46 -4.69 -4.98
CA GLY A 226 29.09 -6.01 -4.88
C GLY A 226 29.57 -6.32 -3.47
#